data_AF-A0A2R6KZP3-F1
#
_entry.id   AF-A0A2R6KZP3-F1
#
_cell.length_a   1.000
_cell.length_b   1.000
_cell.length_c   1.000
_cell.angle_alpha   90.00
_cell.angle_beta   90.00
_cell.angle_gamma   90.00
#
_symmetry.space_group_name_H-M   'P 1'
#
loop_
_entity.id
_entity.type
_entity.pdbx_description
1 polymer ?
#
loop_
_entity_poly.entity_id
_entity_poly.type
_entity_poly.pdbx_seq_one_letter_code
_entity_poly.pdbx_strand_id
1 'polypeptide(L)'
;MDLPDLTRRQLLAGAGVGIGAAGTVGAVALGAFDRESDAPTTDLGDEESRRLAERFAPVYYFDAFEEWFPTDPRPYEREVDGEPVVDGFAAFDGYTERFREAGEPPAPTVFYRVVGYEDSSLAAVQYWWYAAFDQFSVNFHWHDWELTQVFVDRETAKHRRCRGCCRSWGRTPAAYRSTTSPTSSPATPSRRPSPT
;
A
#
# COMPACT_ATOMS: atom_id res chain seq x y z
N MET A 1 19.92 -17.73 -45.52
CA MET A 1 19.82 -16.32 -45.10
C MET A 1 19.75 -16.36 -43.59
N ASP A 2 20.92 -16.35 -42.95
CA ASP A 2 21.05 -16.35 -41.50
C ASP A 2 20.83 -14.93 -40.98
N LEU A 3 19.87 -14.76 -40.06
CA LEU A 3 19.70 -13.49 -39.35
C LEU A 3 20.78 -13.42 -38.25
N PRO A 4 21.47 -12.28 -38.10
CA PRO A 4 22.51 -12.15 -37.09
C PRO A 4 21.90 -12.22 -35.67
N ASP A 5 22.54 -13.00 -34.80
CA ASP A 5 22.25 -13.04 -33.36
C ASP A 5 22.63 -11.70 -32.72
N LEU A 6 21.64 -10.81 -32.62
CA LEU A 6 21.81 -9.50 -31.99
C LEU A 6 21.76 -9.65 -30.47
N THR A 7 22.88 -9.34 -29.82
CA THR A 7 22.95 -9.38 -28.35
C THR A 7 22.11 -8.25 -27.73
N ARG A 8 21.55 -8.49 -26.54
CA ARG A 8 20.77 -7.49 -25.76
C ARG A 8 21.49 -6.14 -25.62
N ARG A 9 22.82 -6.16 -25.58
CA ARG A 9 23.67 -4.96 -25.47
C ARG A 9 23.70 -4.13 -26.76
N GLN A 10 23.66 -4.79 -27.92
CA GLN A 10 23.61 -4.13 -29.23
C GLN A 10 22.23 -3.52 -29.50
N LEU A 11 21.16 -4.16 -29.02
CA LEU A 11 19.80 -3.62 -29.14
C LEU A 11 19.63 -2.30 -28.36
N LEU A 12 20.19 -2.23 -27.15
CA LEU A 12 20.17 -1.03 -26.31
C LEU A 12 21.09 0.07 -26.85
N ALA A 13 22.24 -0.29 -27.42
CA ALA A 13 23.13 0.67 -28.07
C ALA A 13 22.52 1.25 -29.36
N GLY A 14 21.78 0.44 -30.14
CA GLY A 14 21.08 0.88 -31.34
C GLY A 14 19.92 1.83 -31.07
N ALA A 15 19.18 1.63 -29.97
CA ALA A 15 18.12 2.54 -29.53
C ALA A 15 18.66 3.93 -29.11
N GLY A 16 19.94 4.04 -28.75
CA GLY A 16 20.55 5.29 -28.29
C GLY A 16 21.15 6.18 -29.39
N VAL A 17 21.42 5.67 -30.60
CA VAL A 17 22.19 6.41 -31.62
C VAL A 17 21.40 6.66 -32.93
N GLY A 18 20.20 6.09 -33.08
CA GLY A 18 19.43 6.11 -34.34
C GLY A 18 18.18 6.99 -34.40
N ILE A 19 18.00 7.99 -33.51
CA ILE A 19 16.83 8.89 -33.52
C ILE A 19 17.32 10.33 -33.76
N GLY A 20 17.91 10.59 -34.93
CA GLY A 20 18.51 11.88 -35.26
C GLY A 20 17.67 12.82 -36.15
N ALA A 21 16.70 12.32 -36.94
CA ALA A 21 15.91 13.23 -37.81
C ALA A 21 14.56 12.69 -38.31
N ALA A 22 14.14 11.47 -37.96
CA ALA A 22 12.87 10.90 -38.46
C ALA A 22 12.09 10.09 -37.41
N GLY A 23 12.31 10.38 -36.11
CA GLY A 23 11.66 9.65 -35.01
C GLY A 23 10.86 10.51 -34.04
N THR A 24 10.66 11.80 -34.33
CA THR A 24 9.75 12.66 -33.55
C THR A 24 8.28 12.46 -33.91
N VAL A 25 7.96 11.74 -34.99
CA VAL A 25 6.57 11.47 -35.41
C VAL A 25 6.09 10.06 -35.00
N GLY A 26 6.99 9.09 -34.81
CA GLY A 26 6.62 7.70 -34.54
C GLY A 26 6.00 7.45 -33.15
N ALA A 27 6.45 8.18 -32.13
CA ALA A 27 5.91 8.06 -30.77
C ALA A 27 4.62 8.87 -30.55
N VAL A 28 4.29 9.79 -31.47
CA VAL A 28 3.09 10.64 -31.39
C VAL A 28 1.97 10.10 -32.29
N ALA A 29 2.30 9.34 -33.34
CA ALA A 29 1.34 8.76 -34.29
C ALA A 29 0.74 7.42 -33.82
N LEU A 30 1.28 6.81 -32.78
CA LEU A 30 0.71 5.64 -32.14
C LEU A 30 0.37 6.05 -30.71
N GLY A 31 -0.91 6.30 -30.42
CA GLY A 31 -1.46 6.38 -29.06
C GLY A 31 -1.28 5.09 -28.24
N ALA A 32 -0.25 4.29 -28.53
CA ALA A 32 0.17 3.10 -27.83
C ALA A 32 0.77 3.38 -26.43
N PHE A 33 0.88 4.65 -26.04
CA PHE A 33 1.24 5.09 -24.70
C PHE A 33 0.15 5.88 -23.98
N ASP A 34 -1.00 6.12 -24.63
CA ASP A 34 -2.17 6.65 -23.91
C ASP A 34 -2.75 5.51 -23.08
N ARG A 35 -2.34 5.49 -21.81
CA ARG A 35 -2.98 4.63 -20.80
C ARG A 35 -4.42 5.10 -20.66
N GLU A 36 -5.36 4.18 -20.79
CA GLU A 36 -6.77 4.44 -20.47
C GLU A 36 -6.87 5.04 -19.06
N SER A 37 -7.79 5.99 -18.89
CA SER A 37 -8.07 6.58 -17.58
C SER A 37 -8.44 5.49 -16.58
N ASP A 38 -7.99 5.62 -15.34
CA ASP A 38 -8.39 4.69 -14.30
C ASP A 38 -9.91 4.68 -14.13
N ALA A 39 -10.44 3.47 -13.94
CA ALA A 39 -11.86 3.30 -13.66
C ALA A 39 -12.22 4.02 -12.36
N PRO A 40 -13.30 4.82 -12.35
CA PRO A 40 -13.71 5.55 -11.15
C PRO A 40 -14.17 4.58 -10.06
N THR A 41 -14.04 5.03 -8.82
CA THR A 41 -14.36 4.23 -7.64
C THR A 41 -15.31 4.96 -6.71
N THR A 42 -16.23 4.21 -6.10
CA THR A 42 -17.22 4.69 -5.14
C THR A 42 -17.01 4.13 -3.75
N ASP A 43 -17.45 4.90 -2.76
CA ASP A 43 -17.62 4.42 -1.39
C ASP A 43 -18.81 3.46 -1.35
N LEU A 44 -18.64 2.32 -0.65
CA LEU A 44 -19.68 1.30 -0.52
C LEU A 44 -20.55 1.48 0.74
N GLY A 45 -20.24 2.48 1.57
CA GLY A 45 -20.82 2.70 2.89
C GLY A 45 -20.13 1.89 3.98
N ASP A 46 -20.23 2.37 5.23
CA ASP A 46 -19.50 1.81 6.37
C ASP A 46 -19.84 0.34 6.65
N GLU A 47 -21.12 -0.02 6.58
CA GLU A 47 -21.57 -1.38 6.89
C GLU A 47 -21.07 -2.41 5.88
N GLU A 48 -21.18 -2.12 4.59
CA GLU A 48 -20.69 -2.96 3.50
C GLU A 48 -19.17 -3.08 3.55
N SER A 49 -18.49 -1.94 3.74
CA SER A 49 -17.03 -1.87 3.81
C SER A 49 -16.50 -2.72 4.97
N ARG A 50 -17.08 -2.57 6.16
CA ARG A 50 -16.72 -3.39 7.33
C ARG A 50 -16.97 -4.87 7.08
N ARG A 51 -18.12 -5.22 6.51
CA ARG A 51 -18.46 -6.63 6.23
C ARG A 51 -17.45 -7.28 5.28
N LEU A 52 -17.04 -6.57 4.22
CA LEU A 52 -16.04 -7.07 3.27
C LEU A 52 -14.66 -7.16 3.92
N ALA A 53 -14.26 -6.16 4.71
CA ALA A 53 -12.98 -6.14 5.41
C ALA A 53 -12.85 -7.28 6.44
N GLU A 54 -13.88 -7.53 7.25
CA GLU A 54 -13.84 -8.62 8.23
C GLU A 54 -13.82 -9.99 7.54
N ARG A 55 -14.63 -10.17 6.48
CA ARG A 55 -14.73 -11.44 5.77
C ARG A 55 -13.45 -11.83 5.03
N PHE A 56 -12.77 -10.86 4.45
CA PHE A 56 -11.58 -11.08 3.62
C PHE A 56 -10.28 -10.66 4.32
N ALA A 57 -10.31 -10.51 5.65
CA ALA A 57 -9.15 -10.13 6.44
C ALA A 57 -7.99 -11.13 6.20
N PRO A 58 -6.81 -10.67 5.77
CA PRO A 58 -5.66 -11.54 5.59
C PRO A 58 -5.11 -11.99 6.94
N VAL A 59 -4.44 -13.15 6.92
CA VAL A 59 -3.55 -13.57 8.01
C VAL A 59 -2.13 -13.20 7.60
N TYR A 60 -1.48 -12.36 8.39
CA TYR A 60 -0.09 -12.00 8.18
C TYR A 60 0.84 -12.97 8.89
N TYR A 61 1.92 -13.30 8.20
CA TYR A 61 2.96 -14.18 8.67
C TYR A 61 4.29 -13.45 8.50
N PHE A 62 5.03 -13.34 9.57
CA PHE A 62 6.31 -12.64 9.61
C PHE A 62 7.46 -13.65 9.68
N ASP A 63 8.64 -13.24 9.24
CA ASP A 63 9.83 -14.06 9.37
C ASP A 63 10.19 -14.25 10.86
N ALA A 64 10.90 -15.33 11.17
CA ALA A 64 11.28 -15.68 12.53
C ALA A 64 12.19 -14.64 13.21
N PHE A 65 12.88 -13.81 12.42
CA PHE A 65 13.74 -12.72 12.91
C PHE A 65 13.11 -11.34 12.74
N GLU A 66 11.82 -11.26 12.39
CA GLU A 66 11.12 -9.99 12.39
C GLU A 66 11.03 -9.43 13.82
N GLU A 67 11.37 -8.16 13.97
CA GLU A 67 11.30 -7.44 15.25
C GLU A 67 10.28 -6.30 15.18
N TRP A 68 9.89 -5.89 13.97
CA TRP A 68 9.07 -4.71 13.71
C TRP A 68 7.70 -5.10 13.18
N PHE A 69 6.89 -5.63 14.08
CA PHE A 69 5.53 -6.05 13.79
C PHE A 69 4.55 -4.86 13.68
N PRO A 70 3.41 -5.04 12.99
CA PRO A 70 2.34 -4.05 12.93
C PRO A 70 1.97 -3.46 14.29
N THR A 71 1.88 -2.13 14.36
CA THR A 71 1.49 -1.36 15.55
C THR A 71 0.57 -0.21 15.17
N ASP A 72 -0.24 0.25 16.11
CA ASP A 72 -0.94 1.53 15.98
C ASP A 72 0.07 2.71 16.02
N PRO A 73 0.15 3.57 14.97
CA PRO A 73 1.06 4.71 14.94
C PRO A 73 0.58 5.90 15.79
N ARG A 74 -0.73 6.01 16.09
CA ARG A 74 -1.32 7.20 16.73
C ARG A 74 -0.69 7.58 18.07
N PRO A 75 -0.26 6.65 18.94
CA PRO A 75 0.44 7.01 20.18
C PRO A 75 1.78 7.73 19.98
N TYR A 76 2.35 7.71 18.78
CA TYR A 76 3.64 8.34 18.46
C TYR A 76 3.51 9.69 17.77
N GLU A 77 2.28 10.17 17.58
CA GLU A 77 2.00 11.47 16.97
C GLU A 77 2.52 12.62 17.85
N ARG A 78 3.07 13.64 17.20
CA ARG A 78 3.59 14.87 17.79
C ARG A 78 3.18 16.05 16.93
N GLU A 79 2.99 17.20 17.55
CA GLU A 79 2.76 18.47 16.86
C GLU A 79 4.09 19.04 16.36
N VAL A 80 4.22 19.22 15.04
CA VAL A 80 5.37 19.86 14.38
C VAL A 80 4.82 20.95 13.47
N ASP A 81 5.23 22.20 13.71
CA ASP A 81 4.72 23.37 12.98
C ASP A 81 3.18 23.51 12.97
N GLY A 82 2.52 22.98 14.00
CA GLY A 82 1.05 22.98 14.15
C GLY A 82 0.32 21.91 13.34
N GLU A 83 1.05 20.95 12.79
CA GLU A 83 0.50 19.77 12.12
C GLU A 83 0.86 18.49 12.89
N PRO A 84 -0.08 17.53 13.01
CA PRO A 84 0.20 16.23 13.61
C PRO A 84 1.09 15.39 12.69
N VAL A 85 2.23 14.95 13.19
CA VAL A 85 3.18 14.09 12.50
C VAL A 85 3.53 12.90 13.39
N VAL A 86 3.54 11.70 12.81
CA VAL A 86 4.09 10.52 13.48
C VAL A 86 5.62 10.68 13.50
N ASP A 87 6.19 10.98 14.66
CA ASP A 87 7.62 11.23 14.78
C ASP A 87 8.42 9.92 14.79
N GLY A 88 9.49 9.85 13.99
CA GLY A 88 10.27 8.63 13.79
C GLY A 88 11.01 8.17 15.04
N PHE A 89 11.57 9.09 15.82
CA PHE A 89 12.23 8.75 17.08
C PHE A 89 11.22 8.31 18.13
N ALA A 90 10.11 9.06 18.26
CA ALA A 90 9.04 8.70 19.19
C ALA A 90 8.43 7.33 18.86
N ALA A 91 8.27 7.01 17.57
CA ALA A 91 7.80 5.71 17.12
C ALA A 91 8.79 4.59 17.44
N PHE A 92 10.07 4.78 17.12
CA PHE A 92 11.11 3.78 17.38
C PHE A 92 11.29 3.52 18.89
N ASP A 93 11.50 4.57 19.68
CA ASP A 93 11.74 4.46 21.12
C ASP A 93 10.49 3.92 21.83
N GLY A 94 9.32 4.49 21.51
CA GLY A 94 8.06 4.10 22.13
C GLY A 94 7.58 2.70 21.74
N TYR A 95 7.91 2.22 20.53
CA TYR A 95 7.68 0.81 20.18
C TYR A 95 8.61 -0.10 20.99
N THR A 96 9.90 0.23 20.98
CA THR A 96 10.94 -0.58 21.61
C THR A 96 10.72 -0.73 23.12
N GLU A 97 10.37 0.36 23.81
CA GLU A 97 10.05 0.35 25.24
C GLU A 97 8.85 -0.56 25.51
N ARG A 98 7.73 -0.33 24.82
CA ARG A 98 6.49 -1.10 25.04
C ARG A 98 6.65 -2.58 24.69
N PHE A 99 7.37 -2.90 23.63
CA PHE A 99 7.66 -4.28 23.26
C PHE A 99 8.48 -4.98 24.35
N ARG A 100 9.53 -4.32 24.87
CA ARG A 100 10.39 -4.88 25.93
C ARG A 100 9.62 -5.10 27.23
N GLU A 101 8.75 -4.16 27.59
CA GLU A 101 7.95 -4.23 28.81
C GLU A 101 6.88 -5.33 28.74
N ALA A 102 6.17 -5.43 27.62
CA ALA A 102 5.08 -6.39 27.45
C ALA A 102 5.56 -7.79 27.05
N GLY A 103 6.72 -7.88 26.39
CA GLY A 103 7.22 -9.12 25.77
C GLY A 103 6.46 -9.53 24.50
N GLU A 104 5.60 -8.65 23.97
CA GLU A 104 4.79 -8.87 22.77
C GLU A 104 4.61 -7.56 21.97
N PRO A 105 4.30 -7.63 20.66
CA PRO A 105 4.08 -6.44 19.84
C PRO A 105 3.01 -5.49 20.40
N PRO A 106 3.29 -4.18 20.53
CA PRO A 106 2.33 -3.23 21.08
C PRO A 106 1.19 -2.93 20.11
N ALA A 107 -0.04 -2.95 20.63
CA ALA A 107 -1.28 -2.56 19.93
C ALA A 107 -1.38 -2.97 18.44
N PRO A 108 -1.34 -4.28 18.11
CA PRO A 108 -1.23 -4.68 16.71
C PRO A 108 -2.47 -4.36 15.89
N THR A 109 -2.28 -3.53 14.86
CA THR A 109 -3.36 -2.84 14.18
C THR A 109 -3.23 -2.97 12.67
N VAL A 110 -4.35 -3.24 12.02
CA VAL A 110 -4.50 -3.18 10.56
C VAL A 110 -5.65 -2.23 10.25
N PHE A 111 -5.39 -1.28 9.37
CA PHE A 111 -6.37 -0.33 8.83
C PHE A 111 -6.92 -0.87 7.52
N TYR A 112 -8.14 -0.49 7.17
CA TYR A 112 -8.70 -0.90 5.89
C TYR A 112 -9.39 0.26 5.16
N ARG A 113 -9.46 0.13 3.83
CA ARG A 113 -10.29 0.95 2.95
C ARG A 113 -10.95 0.07 1.92
N VAL A 114 -12.25 0.23 1.72
CA VAL A 114 -12.99 -0.51 0.70
C VAL A 114 -13.53 0.47 -0.33
N VAL A 115 -13.34 0.14 -1.60
CA VAL A 115 -13.89 0.90 -2.72
C VAL A 115 -14.50 -0.06 -3.74
N GLY A 116 -15.64 0.34 -4.32
CA GLY A 116 -16.25 -0.33 -5.46
C GLY A 116 -15.87 0.34 -6.76
N TYR A 117 -15.78 -0.42 -7.86
CA TYR A 117 -15.68 0.16 -9.19
C TYR A 117 -17.07 0.51 -9.71
N GLU A 118 -17.29 1.73 -10.21
CA GLU A 118 -18.64 2.25 -10.51
C GLU A 118 -19.43 1.38 -11.49
N ASP A 119 -18.78 0.93 -12.55
CA ASP A 119 -19.41 0.15 -13.63
C ASP A 119 -19.19 -1.37 -13.47
N SER A 120 -18.91 -1.86 -12.25
CA SER A 120 -18.59 -3.27 -12.00
C SER A 120 -19.03 -3.77 -10.63
N SER A 121 -19.28 -5.09 -10.54
CA SER A 121 -19.42 -5.78 -9.26
C SER A 121 -18.10 -5.92 -8.49
N LEU A 122 -16.98 -5.48 -9.07
CA LEU A 122 -15.66 -5.55 -8.46
C LEU A 122 -15.52 -4.53 -7.32
N ALA A 123 -15.02 -5.00 -6.18
CA ALA A 123 -14.53 -4.16 -5.08
C ALA A 123 -13.05 -4.45 -4.82
N ALA A 124 -12.33 -3.43 -4.35
CA ALA A 124 -11.00 -3.56 -3.79
C ALA A 124 -11.08 -3.32 -2.28
N VAL A 125 -10.66 -4.33 -1.50
CA VAL A 125 -10.45 -4.23 -0.06
C VAL A 125 -8.96 -4.05 0.18
N GLN A 126 -8.57 -2.87 0.65
CA GLN A 126 -7.19 -2.52 0.94
C GLN A 126 -6.96 -2.66 2.44
N TYR A 127 -5.87 -3.32 2.82
CA TYR A 127 -5.39 -3.44 4.19
C TYR A 127 -4.03 -2.79 4.28
N TRP A 128 -3.86 -1.94 5.27
CA TRP A 128 -2.64 -1.21 5.55
C TRP A 128 -2.20 -1.53 6.96
N TRP A 129 -0.92 -1.80 7.12
CA TRP A 129 -0.32 -1.86 8.44
C TRP A 129 0.95 -1.04 8.49
N TYR A 130 1.25 -0.56 9.69
CA TYR A 130 2.38 0.29 9.99
C TYR A 130 3.37 -0.45 10.88
N ALA A 131 4.64 -0.49 10.48
CA ALA A 131 5.74 -0.83 11.37
C ALA A 131 6.50 0.45 11.76
N ALA A 132 6.95 0.51 13.01
CA ALA A 132 7.71 1.65 13.50
C ALA A 132 9.02 1.85 12.73
N PHE A 133 9.57 0.77 12.19
CA PHE A 133 10.91 0.73 11.64
C PHE A 133 11.04 -0.37 10.57
N ASP A 134 11.76 -0.09 9.48
CA ASP A 134 12.25 -1.11 8.54
C ASP A 134 13.77 -1.26 8.75
N GLN A 135 14.18 -2.42 9.28
CA GLN A 135 15.58 -2.77 9.49
C GLN A 135 16.08 -3.75 8.43
N PHE A 136 15.92 -3.43 7.15
CA PHE A 136 16.57 -4.20 6.10
C PHE A 136 18.00 -3.72 5.86
N SER A 137 18.95 -4.65 5.65
CA SER A 137 20.39 -4.37 5.54
C SER A 137 20.79 -3.39 4.41
N VAL A 138 19.88 -3.12 3.48
CA VAL A 138 20.07 -2.16 2.37
C VAL A 138 18.97 -1.09 2.30
N ASN A 139 18.00 -1.11 3.21
CA ASN A 139 16.88 -0.19 3.24
C ASN A 139 16.45 0.06 4.69
N PHE A 140 17.21 0.91 5.38
CA PHE A 140 17.00 1.25 6.79
C PHE A 140 16.26 2.59 6.87
N HIS A 141 15.03 2.58 7.39
CA HIS A 141 14.28 3.83 7.60
C HIS A 141 13.24 3.73 8.72
N TRP A 142 12.94 4.88 9.32
CA TRP A 142 11.77 5.04 10.18
C TRP A 142 10.51 4.92 9.35
N HIS A 143 9.46 4.38 9.96
CA HIS A 143 8.15 4.16 9.37
C HIS A 143 8.20 3.18 8.20
N ASP A 144 7.34 2.18 8.25
CA ASP A 144 7.04 1.39 7.06
C ASP A 144 5.54 1.15 6.97
N TRP A 145 4.99 1.39 5.78
CA TRP A 145 3.56 1.22 5.50
C TRP A 145 3.41 0.21 4.38
N GLU A 146 2.87 -0.95 4.72
CA GLU A 146 2.70 -2.05 3.78
C GLU A 146 1.23 -2.21 3.41
N LEU A 147 0.99 -2.58 2.15
CA LEU A 147 -0.33 -2.65 1.55
C LEU A 147 -0.64 -4.05 1.04
N THR A 148 -1.78 -4.60 1.48
CA THR A 148 -2.39 -5.79 0.88
C THR A 148 -3.74 -5.47 0.30
N GLN A 149 -3.99 -5.82 -0.96
CA GLN A 149 -5.24 -5.59 -1.65
C GLN A 149 -5.91 -6.91 -2.06
N VAL A 150 -7.18 -7.06 -1.71
CA VAL A 150 -8.04 -8.17 -2.13
C VAL A 150 -9.11 -7.64 -3.07
N PHE A 151 -9.14 -8.19 -4.29
CA PHE A 151 -10.18 -7.91 -5.27
C PHE A 151 -11.30 -8.93 -5.11
N VAL A 152 -12.52 -8.44 -4.84
CA VAL A 152 -13.70 -9.23 -4.54
C VAL A 152 -14.78 -8.95 -5.57
N ASP A 153 -15.42 -10.01 -6.04
CA ASP A 153 -16.67 -9.88 -6.80
C ASP A 153 -17.85 -9.86 -5.82
N ARG A 154 -18.58 -8.74 -5.79
CA ARG A 154 -19.66 -8.49 -4.83
C ARG A 154 -20.93 -9.32 -5.09
N GLU A 155 -21.15 -9.75 -6.33
CA GLU A 155 -22.33 -10.56 -6.70
C GLU A 155 -22.15 -12.02 -6.27
N THR A 156 -20.96 -12.57 -6.52
CA THR A 156 -20.64 -13.97 -6.18
C THR A 156 -20.05 -14.13 -4.79
N ALA A 157 -19.64 -13.02 -4.17
CA ALA A 157 -18.92 -12.96 -2.90
C ALA A 157 -17.67 -13.87 -2.85
N LYS A 158 -16.96 -13.98 -3.98
CA LYS A 158 -15.71 -14.72 -4.13
C LYS A 158 -14.54 -13.75 -4.34
N HIS A 159 -13.37 -14.06 -3.79
CA HIS A 159 -12.16 -13.35 -4.19
C HIS A 159 -11.84 -13.68 -5.65
N ARG A 160 -11.35 -12.70 -6.41
CA ARG A 160 -10.81 -12.93 -7.75
C ARG A 160 -9.28 -12.86 -7.77
N ARG A 161 -8.66 -12.06 -6.91
CA ARG A 161 -7.21 -11.93 -6.79
C ARG A 161 -6.82 -11.26 -5.47
N CYS A 162 -5.76 -11.74 -4.83
CA CYS A 162 -5.05 -11.03 -3.77
C CYS A 162 -3.69 -10.54 -4.31
N ARG A 163 -3.30 -9.30 -4.01
CA ARG A 163 -1.96 -8.77 -4.24
C ARG A 163 -1.47 -8.12 -2.95
N GLY A 164 -0.36 -8.60 -2.40
CA GLY A 164 0.34 -7.93 -1.31
C GLY A 164 1.61 -7.28 -1.84
N CYS A 165 1.86 -6.03 -1.45
CA CYS A 165 3.21 -5.56 -1.21
C CYS A 165 3.49 -5.92 0.24
N CYS A 166 4.21 -7.01 0.44
CA CYS A 166 4.64 -7.48 1.74
C CYS A 166 5.90 -8.31 1.46
N ARG A 167 7.01 -7.99 2.12
CA ARG A 167 8.24 -8.77 1.97
C ARG A 167 8.08 -10.12 2.69
N SER A 168 8.38 -11.23 2.01
CA SER A 168 8.59 -12.52 2.69
C SER A 168 9.71 -13.32 2.03
N TRP A 169 10.75 -13.65 2.80
CA TRP A 169 11.75 -14.70 2.55
C TRP A 169 11.88 -15.53 3.83
N GLY A 170 11.98 -16.86 3.75
CA GLY A 170 12.33 -17.72 4.90
C GLY A 170 11.19 -18.60 5.44
N ARG A 171 11.53 -19.77 6.02
CA ARG A 171 10.61 -20.89 6.33
C ARG A 171 9.94 -20.80 7.70
N THR A 172 8.71 -21.31 7.72
CA THR A 172 7.81 -21.60 8.86
C THR A 172 7.25 -20.36 9.54
N PRO A 173 5.98 -20.05 9.31
CA PRO A 173 5.43 -18.80 9.82
C PRO A 173 4.81 -18.96 11.21
N ALA A 174 5.02 -17.97 12.08
CA ALA A 174 4.22 -17.76 13.28
C ALA A 174 2.96 -16.97 12.89
N ALA A 175 1.78 -17.50 13.20
CA ALA A 175 0.50 -16.83 12.91
C ALA A 175 0.23 -15.76 13.96
N TYR A 176 0.06 -14.50 13.54
CA TYR A 176 -0.38 -13.42 14.41
C TYR A 176 -1.78 -12.93 13.99
N ARG A 177 -2.70 -12.76 14.95
CA ARG A 177 -4.10 -12.36 14.70
C ARG A 177 -4.29 -10.91 15.12
N SER A 178 -4.50 -10.02 14.16
CA SER A 178 -4.73 -8.59 14.42
C SER A 178 -6.19 -8.25 14.71
N THR A 179 -6.40 -7.12 15.38
CA THR A 179 -7.71 -6.46 15.55
C THR A 179 -7.88 -5.35 14.50
N THR A 180 -9.00 -5.35 13.80
CA THR A 180 -9.34 -4.36 12.75
C THR A 180 -9.97 -3.11 13.35
N SER A 181 -9.46 -1.92 12.99
CA SER A 181 -10.07 -0.62 13.32
C SER A 181 -10.46 0.15 12.05
N PRO A 182 -11.68 0.72 11.97
CA PRO A 182 -12.04 1.61 10.86
C PRO A 182 -11.28 2.94 10.96
N THR A 183 -10.90 3.49 9.81
CA THR A 183 -10.39 4.87 9.68
C THR A 183 -11.57 5.86 9.71
N SER A 184 -11.46 6.92 10.52
CA SER A 184 -12.46 8.00 10.58
C SER A 184 -12.41 8.88 9.33
N SER A 185 -13.57 9.20 8.76
CA SER A 185 -13.73 10.10 7.60
C SER A 185 -13.15 11.51 7.84
N PRO A 186 -12.59 12.18 6.81
CA PRO A 186 -12.15 13.56 6.92
C PRO A 186 -13.36 14.52 7.00
N ALA A 187 -13.28 15.47 7.94
CA ALA A 187 -14.31 16.47 8.17
C ALA A 187 -14.53 17.39 6.95
N THR A 188 -15.80 17.68 6.64
CA THR A 188 -16.22 18.60 5.59
C THR A 188 -15.71 20.02 5.86
N PRO A 189 -15.08 20.72 4.88
CA PRO A 189 -14.60 22.08 5.11
C PRO A 189 -15.76 23.07 5.16
N SER A 190 -15.82 23.85 6.25
CA SER A 190 -16.80 24.92 6.47
C SER A 190 -16.61 26.05 5.45
N ARG A 191 -17.68 26.40 4.72
CA ARG A 191 -17.74 27.57 3.82
C ARG A 191 -17.52 28.87 4.61
N ARG A 192 -16.49 29.64 4.26
CA ARG A 192 -16.37 31.07 4.66
C ARG A 192 -17.42 31.92 3.95
N PRO A 193 -18.03 32.93 4.60
CA PRO A 193 -18.90 33.90 3.95
C PRO A 193 -18.07 34.96 3.19
N SER A 194 -18.62 35.42 2.07
CA SER A 194 -18.04 36.47 1.21
C SER A 194 -18.13 37.86 1.85
N PRO A 195 -17.14 38.75 1.64
CA PRO A 195 -17.19 40.11 2.15
C PRO A 195 -18.09 40.99 1.29
N THR A 196 -18.84 41.87 1.95
CA THR A 196 -19.60 43.01 1.38
C THR A 196 -18.71 44.21 1.16
#